data_AF-A0A7Y3L0Y4-F1
#
_entry.id   AF-A0A7Y3L0Y4-F1
#
_cell.length_a   1.000
_cell.length_b   1.000
_cell.length_c   1.000
_cell.angle_alpha   90.00
_cell.angle_beta   90.00
_cell.angle_gamma   90.00
#
_symmetry.space_group_name_H-M   'P 1'
#
loop_
_entity.id
_entity.type
_entity.pdbx_description
1 polymer ?
#
loop_
_entity_poly.entity_id
_entity_poly.type
_entity_poly.pdbx_seq_one_letter_code
_entity_poly.pdbx_strand_id
1 'polypeptide(L)'
;MAPSSLLAAALVCLSVVGPQAAAQVEVDGEASASSPAGAGRSSLSSGLGASALAPNLGIGAVLAPSASPGALALPSAAAAAPAPSSPAHPVAASAAAPSAAMPAVPPSAPASVATPPAAPDYVVALGSLGVDAGLARRLDDFLSARHPGDPARVYHGLAHSQEVAALATRLTHGAGLSPDRKILLIVAAALHDIDPERTPGTPARVPQTLAYLDSDSEARNILAEFGQRFGFTAAQVKALILATDFSPDPAAMASKQKVFEAAAAAAFPDDWGMVWGRRLAFADQIATYVATPEQARRRVQGLAAEIRGPNETAPSDADVLAGTGKFLHILRDNPQFALLPKADQARFQSVLAYFSARPTPDLWQDAAAPAAARAPPASPDAAAARRYIRSIAAGISLDDRQTDALLGDYFSENGIPPGSARAAAVRRDLLPSRVAAEDAATSTLTPALQRHRAAILQLAAEYGTTPAGVQAALARRGEPAAYAALSPAAFERQADLALRRDALARAVAGYPQNSAGDLMRRIADAMTVRAGKSVEEVARDGVFVYADFSGLSLTHASVGRDPDVRSAQIVFYATRHDGRWRFDGYRQNRPQGRGDADYVAALERWLVAGGVPARDLK
;
A
#
# COMPACT_ATOMS: atom_id res chain seq x y z
N MET A 1 64.80 7.67 27.32
CA MET A 1 63.49 7.37 27.92
C MET A 1 62.60 6.81 26.82
N ALA A 2 62.32 5.52 26.91
CA ALA A 2 61.69 4.70 25.87
C ALA A 2 60.15 4.68 26.01
N PRO A 3 59.41 4.28 24.95
CA PRO A 3 57.95 4.32 24.86
C PRO A 3 57.29 2.99 25.31
N SER A 4 55.95 2.96 25.40
CA SER A 4 55.14 1.74 25.63
C SER A 4 53.93 1.76 24.67
N SER A 5 53.80 0.85 23.68
CA SER A 5 53.27 -0.55 23.71
C SER A 5 51.73 -0.57 23.55
N LEU A 6 50.99 -1.29 22.68
CA LEU A 6 51.08 -2.58 21.92
C LEU A 6 50.01 -2.55 20.77
N LEU A 7 50.19 -3.03 19.51
CA LEU A 7 50.14 -4.39 18.91
C LEU A 7 48.97 -5.30 19.40
N ALA A 8 48.21 -6.03 18.55
CA ALA A 8 48.68 -7.04 17.60
C ALA A 8 47.66 -7.47 16.52
N ALA A 9 48.21 -8.04 15.43
CA ALA A 9 47.56 -8.78 14.36
C ALA A 9 47.52 -10.30 14.64
N ALA A 10 46.66 -11.06 13.93
CA ALA A 10 46.96 -12.45 13.57
C ALA A 10 46.06 -12.97 12.44
N LEU A 11 46.70 -13.59 11.45
CA LEU A 11 46.15 -14.35 10.32
C LEU A 11 47.04 -15.60 10.22
N VAL A 12 46.48 -16.82 10.33
CA VAL A 12 47.17 -18.09 9.98
C VAL A 12 46.16 -19.11 9.44
N CYS A 13 46.56 -19.78 8.36
CA CYS A 13 45.88 -20.82 7.59
C CYS A 13 46.32 -22.25 7.97
N LEU A 14 45.60 -23.21 7.37
CA LEU A 14 45.87 -24.65 7.12
C LEU A 14 45.65 -25.66 8.26
N SER A 15 45.23 -26.93 8.05
CA SER A 15 44.56 -27.71 7.00
C SER A 15 44.49 -29.20 7.45
N VAL A 16 43.57 -30.00 6.87
CA VAL A 16 43.53 -31.51 6.72
C VAL A 16 43.29 -32.31 8.04
N VAL A 17 42.54 -33.42 8.18
CA VAL A 17 42.21 -34.64 7.38
C VAL A 17 40.90 -35.29 7.92
N GLY A 18 40.05 -35.91 7.09
CA GLY A 18 38.93 -36.82 7.51
C GLY A 18 39.41 -38.28 7.67
N PRO A 19 38.61 -39.35 7.42
CA PRO A 19 37.16 -39.60 7.53
C PRO A 19 36.84 -40.96 8.26
N GLN A 20 35.61 -41.49 8.07
CA GLN A 20 35.04 -42.83 8.43
C GLN A 20 34.38 -42.98 9.81
N ALA A 21 33.43 -43.90 10.07
CA ALA A 21 32.35 -44.60 9.36
C ALA A 21 31.65 -45.51 10.41
N ALA A 22 30.35 -45.75 10.22
CA ALA A 22 29.59 -46.98 10.54
C ALA A 22 29.48 -47.57 11.99
N ALA A 23 28.20 -47.68 12.40
CA ALA A 23 27.47 -48.91 12.78
C ALA A 23 27.53 -49.54 14.19
N GLN A 24 26.30 -49.76 14.70
CA GLN A 24 25.73 -50.88 15.48
C GLN A 24 26.22 -51.16 16.92
N VAL A 25 25.24 -51.30 17.85
CA VAL A 25 24.81 -52.54 18.54
C VAL A 25 24.01 -52.17 19.82
N GLU A 26 22.68 -52.35 19.77
CA GLU A 26 21.84 -53.24 20.63
C GLU A 26 22.40 -53.61 22.04
N VAL A 27 21.69 -53.52 23.17
CA VAL A 27 20.75 -54.52 23.73
C VAL A 27 20.47 -54.21 25.22
N ASP A 28 19.23 -54.47 25.65
CA ASP A 28 18.65 -54.83 26.97
C ASP A 28 18.66 -53.94 28.23
N GLY A 29 17.50 -54.00 28.90
CA GLY A 29 17.36 -53.70 30.32
C GLY A 29 15.91 -53.58 30.79
N GLU A 30 15.14 -54.66 30.73
CA GLU A 30 13.85 -54.83 31.42
C GLU A 30 13.95 -54.57 32.93
N ALA A 31 12.88 -54.01 33.53
CA ALA A 31 12.05 -54.73 34.52
C ALA A 31 11.13 -53.77 35.32
N SER A 32 9.82 -54.05 35.22
CA SER A 32 8.84 -54.25 36.31
C SER A 32 8.70 -53.22 37.44
N ALA A 33 7.54 -52.97 38.05
CA ALA A 33 6.13 -53.28 37.88
C ALA A 33 5.44 -52.66 39.12
N SER A 34 4.23 -52.08 38.99
CA SER A 34 3.15 -52.17 40.01
C SER A 34 1.93 -51.31 39.65
N SER A 35 0.96 -51.95 38.99
CA SER A 35 -0.49 -51.80 39.23
C SER A 35 -0.86 -52.56 40.54
N PRO A 36 -2.09 -52.51 41.16
CA PRO A 36 -3.46 -52.38 40.60
C PRO A 36 -4.40 -51.49 41.46
N ALA A 37 -5.73 -51.32 41.30
CA ALA A 37 -6.89 -52.04 40.72
C ALA A 37 -7.99 -50.99 40.32
N GLY A 38 -8.89 -51.14 39.34
CA GLY A 38 -9.91 -52.18 39.06
C GLY A 38 -11.28 -51.67 39.59
N ALA A 39 -12.37 -51.42 38.86
CA ALA A 39 -13.18 -52.20 37.89
C ALA A 39 -14.31 -51.25 37.35
N GLY A 40 -15.02 -51.44 36.23
CA GLY A 40 -15.03 -52.50 35.22
C GLY A 40 -16.13 -52.34 34.14
N ARG A 41 -16.24 -53.40 33.32
CA ARG A 41 -17.35 -53.89 32.44
C ARG A 41 -17.72 -53.08 31.18
N SER A 42 -17.36 -53.59 29.98
CA SER A 42 -18.13 -54.50 29.08
C SER A 42 -18.91 -53.68 28.02
N SER A 43 -19.04 -53.97 26.72
CA SER A 43 -18.56 -54.98 25.76
C SER A 43 -19.20 -54.66 24.40
N LEU A 44 -18.68 -55.25 23.29
CA LEU A 44 -19.21 -55.39 21.90
C LEU A 44 -18.76 -54.30 20.91
N SER A 45 -17.76 -54.53 20.03
CA SER A 45 -17.74 -55.33 18.77
C SER A 45 -18.77 -54.82 17.74
N SER A 46 -18.47 -54.39 16.51
CA SER A 46 -17.61 -54.94 15.44
C SER A 46 -17.35 -53.80 14.43
N GLY A 47 -16.25 -53.64 13.68
CA GLY A 47 -15.39 -54.63 13.02
C GLY A 47 -15.87 -54.88 11.59
N LEU A 48 -15.12 -54.39 10.59
CA LEU A 48 -15.06 -54.69 9.12
C LEU A 48 -14.81 -53.36 8.37
N GLY A 49 -13.85 -53.16 7.48
CA GLY A 49 -12.84 -54.02 6.87
C GLY A 49 -11.99 -53.15 5.92
N ALA A 50 -10.75 -53.57 5.69
CA ALA A 50 -9.73 -52.89 4.91
C ALA A 50 -10.03 -52.81 3.40
N SER A 51 -9.49 -51.80 2.70
CA SER A 51 -8.58 -52.02 1.56
C SER A 51 -8.13 -50.71 0.90
N ALA A 52 -6.90 -50.79 0.40
CA ALA A 52 -6.12 -49.80 -0.32
C ALA A 52 -6.71 -49.40 -1.68
N LEU A 53 -6.28 -48.23 -2.18
CA LEU A 53 -5.78 -47.94 -3.54
C LEU A 53 -5.99 -46.45 -3.88
N ALA A 54 -4.89 -45.70 -4.03
CA ALA A 54 -4.79 -44.65 -5.05
C ALA A 54 -4.63 -45.37 -6.44
N PRO A 55 -4.76 -44.75 -7.64
CA PRO A 55 -4.53 -43.32 -7.95
C PRO A 55 -5.36 -42.71 -9.11
N ASN A 56 -5.00 -41.45 -9.44
CA ASN A 56 -4.92 -40.85 -10.79
C ASN A 56 -6.12 -40.22 -11.51
N LEU A 57 -5.91 -38.93 -11.82
CA LEU A 57 -5.98 -38.25 -13.13
C LEU A 57 -7.32 -38.12 -13.86
N GLY A 58 -7.61 -36.88 -14.31
CA GLY A 58 -8.28 -36.68 -15.61
C GLY A 58 -9.24 -35.49 -15.73
N ILE A 59 -8.69 -34.33 -16.11
CA ILE A 59 -9.03 -33.56 -17.34
C ILE A 59 -10.51 -33.39 -17.76
N GLY A 60 -10.90 -32.13 -18.02
CA GLY A 60 -11.97 -31.74 -18.96
C GLY A 60 -12.79 -30.54 -18.44
N ALA A 61 -12.48 -29.27 -18.74
CA ALA A 61 -12.57 -28.54 -20.01
C ALA A 61 -14.01 -28.13 -20.45
N VAL A 62 -14.09 -26.86 -20.87
CA VAL A 62 -15.03 -26.23 -21.82
C VAL A 62 -16.40 -25.75 -21.30
N LEU A 63 -16.61 -24.42 -21.30
CA LEU A 63 -17.52 -23.69 -22.22
C LEU A 63 -17.78 -22.23 -21.75
N ALA A 64 -17.23 -21.27 -22.50
CA ALA A 64 -17.89 -20.01 -22.86
C ALA A 64 -18.34 -20.16 -24.35
N PRO A 65 -18.95 -19.18 -25.07
CA PRO A 65 -19.37 -17.81 -24.72
C PRO A 65 -20.74 -17.38 -25.33
N SER A 66 -21.16 -16.11 -25.12
CA SER A 66 -21.97 -15.25 -26.03
C SER A 66 -22.39 -13.97 -25.27
N ALA A 67 -21.77 -12.80 -25.48
CA ALA A 67 -21.96 -11.79 -26.54
C ALA A 67 -23.15 -10.80 -26.33
N SER A 68 -22.77 -9.51 -26.38
CA SER A 68 -23.43 -8.19 -26.20
C SER A 68 -24.60 -7.86 -27.19
N PRO A 69 -25.10 -6.60 -27.39
CA PRO A 69 -24.88 -5.26 -26.77
C PRO A 69 -26.16 -4.39 -26.57
N GLY A 70 -26.02 -3.19 -25.97
CA GLY A 70 -27.07 -2.16 -25.99
C GLY A 70 -26.57 -0.79 -25.52
N ALA A 71 -26.60 0.21 -26.41
CA ALA A 71 -26.16 1.58 -26.20
C ALA A 71 -27.35 2.58 -26.16
N LEU A 72 -27.05 3.79 -25.66
CA LEU A 72 -27.78 5.07 -25.77
C LEU A 72 -28.92 5.36 -24.77
N ALA A 73 -28.71 6.36 -23.90
CA ALA A 73 -29.41 7.65 -23.95
C ALA A 73 -28.96 8.58 -22.79
N LEU A 74 -28.55 9.81 -23.14
CA LEU A 74 -28.42 10.97 -22.25
C LEU A 74 -29.81 11.59 -21.99
N PRO A 75 -29.96 12.38 -20.90
CA PRO A 75 -30.63 13.65 -21.05
C PRO A 75 -29.86 14.84 -20.46
N SER A 76 -30.11 15.99 -21.09
CA SER A 76 -29.61 17.33 -20.79
C SER A 76 -30.76 18.19 -20.21
N ALA A 77 -30.46 19.03 -19.21
CA ALA A 77 -31.09 20.32 -18.85
C ALA A 77 -30.69 20.69 -17.40
N ALA A 78 -29.84 21.70 -17.16
CA ALA A 78 -30.13 23.14 -17.12
C ALA A 78 -30.89 23.61 -15.85
N ALA A 79 -30.18 24.31 -14.96
CA ALA A 79 -30.72 25.36 -14.09
C ALA A 79 -29.60 26.26 -13.56
N ALA A 80 -29.86 27.56 -13.53
CA ALA A 80 -28.91 28.66 -13.39
C ALA A 80 -28.70 29.18 -11.96
N ALA A 81 -27.57 29.89 -11.80
CA ALA A 81 -27.32 31.11 -10.99
C ALA A 81 -27.10 30.99 -9.45
N PRO A 82 -26.51 32.02 -8.79
CA PRO A 82 -25.58 33.07 -9.24
C PRO A 82 -24.31 33.23 -8.37
N ALA A 83 -23.31 33.96 -8.90
CA ALA A 83 -22.11 34.41 -8.20
C ALA A 83 -22.28 35.82 -7.59
N PRO A 84 -21.58 36.16 -6.48
CA PRO A 84 -21.59 37.51 -5.94
C PRO A 84 -20.48 38.41 -6.53
N SER A 85 -20.87 39.68 -6.61
CA SER A 85 -20.19 40.89 -7.06
C SER A 85 -18.86 41.24 -6.36
N SER A 86 -17.95 41.86 -7.13
CA SER A 86 -16.85 42.69 -6.60
C SER A 86 -16.87 44.08 -7.26
N PRO A 87 -16.44 45.14 -6.55
CA PRO A 87 -16.74 46.52 -6.92
C PRO A 87 -15.68 47.17 -7.81
N ALA A 88 -16.13 48.25 -8.43
CA ALA A 88 -15.49 49.06 -9.45
C ALA A 88 -14.28 49.90 -8.96
N HIS A 89 -13.36 50.17 -9.89
CA HIS A 89 -12.45 51.32 -9.85
C HIS A 89 -12.62 52.20 -11.10
N PRO A 90 -12.47 53.53 -10.96
CA PRO A 90 -12.92 54.49 -11.96
C PRO A 90 -11.87 54.80 -13.03
N VAL A 91 -12.40 55.17 -14.19
CA VAL A 91 -11.70 55.71 -15.36
C VAL A 91 -11.32 57.17 -15.12
N ALA A 92 -10.09 57.55 -15.48
CA ALA A 92 -9.70 58.93 -15.72
C ALA A 92 -9.05 59.04 -17.11
N ALA A 93 -9.42 60.12 -17.81
CA ALA A 93 -9.17 60.36 -19.21
C ALA A 93 -7.94 61.25 -19.47
N SER A 94 -7.51 61.22 -20.74
CA SER A 94 -6.96 62.33 -21.53
C SER A 94 -5.47 62.69 -21.37
N ALA A 95 -4.70 62.56 -22.45
CA ALA A 95 -4.20 63.72 -23.22
C ALA A 95 -3.40 63.26 -24.45
N ALA A 96 -3.64 63.91 -25.58
CA ALA A 96 -2.95 63.74 -26.86
C ALA A 96 -1.80 64.74 -27.03
N ALA A 97 -0.73 64.33 -27.73
CA ALA A 97 0.18 65.09 -28.65
C ALA A 97 1.60 64.47 -28.65
N PRO A 98 2.49 64.80 -29.61
CA PRO A 98 2.35 64.79 -31.06
C PRO A 98 3.41 63.89 -31.75
N SER A 99 3.17 63.63 -33.04
CA SER A 99 4.00 62.82 -33.95
C SER A 99 5.42 63.38 -34.16
N ALA A 100 6.43 62.56 -33.91
CA ALA A 100 7.83 62.81 -34.30
C ALA A 100 8.31 61.73 -35.29
N ALA A 101 8.99 62.19 -36.35
CA ALA A 101 9.40 61.41 -37.51
C ALA A 101 10.27 60.18 -37.16
N MET A 102 9.98 59.04 -37.79
CA MET A 102 10.76 57.81 -37.69
C MET A 102 12.07 57.92 -38.51
N PRO A 103 13.23 57.54 -37.94
CA PRO A 103 14.44 57.33 -38.73
C PRO A 103 14.34 56.01 -39.51
N ALA A 104 14.94 55.99 -40.70
CA ALA A 104 14.98 54.85 -41.60
C ALA A 104 15.50 53.58 -40.91
N VAL A 105 14.74 52.49 -41.06
CA VAL A 105 15.08 51.15 -40.56
C VAL A 105 16.29 50.62 -41.34
N PRO A 106 17.42 50.30 -40.68
CA PRO A 106 18.54 49.66 -41.35
C PRO A 106 18.15 48.25 -41.83
N PRO A 107 18.69 47.78 -42.96
CA PRO A 107 18.33 46.49 -43.53
C PRO A 107 18.62 45.36 -42.53
N SER A 108 17.58 44.56 -42.27
CA SER A 108 17.63 43.38 -41.41
C SER A 108 18.81 42.48 -41.79
N ALA A 109 19.72 42.28 -40.83
CA ALA A 109 20.77 41.29 -40.96
C ALA A 109 20.16 39.90 -41.23
N PRO A 110 20.78 39.06 -42.07
CA PRO A 110 20.28 37.72 -42.36
C PRO A 110 20.14 36.93 -41.05
N ALA A 111 18.98 36.30 -40.86
CA ALA A 111 18.69 35.45 -39.71
C ALA A 111 19.81 34.42 -39.57
N SER A 112 20.55 34.52 -38.47
CA SER A 112 21.64 33.59 -38.14
C SER A 112 21.03 32.19 -38.04
N VAL A 113 21.39 31.31 -38.97
CA VAL A 113 20.95 29.91 -38.99
C VAL A 113 21.45 29.28 -37.68
N ALA A 114 20.53 29.01 -36.76
CA ALA A 114 20.87 28.40 -35.48
C ALA A 114 21.53 27.04 -35.75
N THR A 115 22.78 26.88 -35.32
CA THR A 115 23.46 25.58 -35.37
C THR A 115 22.62 24.58 -34.58
N PRO A 116 22.26 23.41 -35.14
CA PRO A 116 21.50 22.42 -34.40
C PRO A 116 22.27 22.01 -33.14
N PRO A 117 21.58 21.73 -32.03
CA PRO A 117 22.23 21.28 -30.81
C PRO A 117 23.04 20.01 -31.07
N ALA A 118 24.19 19.88 -30.42
CA ALA A 118 24.99 18.67 -30.49
C ALA A 118 24.17 17.48 -29.98
N ALA A 119 24.32 16.32 -30.63
CA ALA A 119 23.63 15.10 -30.22
C ALA A 119 24.09 14.68 -28.81
N PRO A 120 23.21 14.14 -27.96
CA PRO A 120 23.59 13.63 -26.65
C PRO A 120 24.66 12.53 -26.74
N ASP A 121 25.56 12.46 -25.75
CA ASP A 121 26.69 11.52 -25.72
C ASP A 121 26.28 10.06 -25.96
N TYR A 122 25.13 9.64 -25.41
CA TYR A 122 24.65 8.27 -25.57
C TYR A 122 24.17 7.98 -27.01
N VAL A 123 23.67 8.98 -27.74
CA VAL A 123 23.29 8.85 -29.16
C VAL A 123 24.54 8.65 -30.02
N VAL A 124 25.60 9.44 -29.75
CA VAL A 124 26.91 9.27 -30.39
C VAL A 124 27.48 7.89 -30.10
N ALA A 125 27.36 7.41 -28.86
CA ALA A 125 27.81 6.10 -28.46
C ALA A 125 27.06 4.97 -29.19
N LEU A 126 25.74 5.04 -29.28
CA LEU A 126 24.94 4.08 -30.05
C LEU A 126 25.40 4.04 -31.52
N GLY A 127 25.64 5.19 -32.14
CA GLY A 127 26.20 5.26 -33.49
C GLY A 127 27.56 4.56 -33.62
N SER A 128 28.46 4.76 -32.65
CA SER A 128 29.77 4.07 -32.63
C SER A 128 29.69 2.56 -32.45
N LEU A 129 28.57 2.06 -31.91
CA LEU A 129 28.30 0.64 -31.73
C LEU A 129 27.58 0.02 -32.94
N GLY A 130 27.37 0.79 -34.02
CA GLY A 130 26.73 0.33 -35.25
C GLY A 130 25.21 0.52 -35.28
N VAL A 131 24.63 1.29 -34.34
CA VAL A 131 23.21 1.68 -34.42
C VAL A 131 23.04 2.73 -35.51
N ASP A 132 22.08 2.48 -36.42
CA ASP A 132 21.71 3.45 -37.45
C ASP A 132 21.33 4.81 -36.84
N ALA A 133 21.80 5.89 -37.47
CA ALA A 133 21.57 7.25 -36.98
C ALA A 133 20.08 7.62 -36.88
N GLY A 134 19.25 7.08 -37.77
CA GLY A 134 17.80 7.26 -37.74
C GLY A 134 17.16 6.55 -36.54
N LEU A 135 17.58 5.33 -36.22
CA LEU A 135 17.09 4.59 -35.05
C LEU A 135 17.54 5.25 -33.74
N ALA A 136 18.80 5.67 -33.64
CA ALA A 136 19.32 6.35 -32.45
C ALA A 136 18.62 7.71 -32.23
N ARG A 137 18.37 8.47 -33.30
CA ARG A 137 17.61 9.73 -33.23
C ARG A 137 16.16 9.51 -32.84
N ARG A 138 15.48 8.49 -33.37
CA ARG A 138 14.10 8.15 -32.98
C ARG A 138 13.98 7.83 -31.48
N LEU A 139 14.98 7.17 -30.89
CA LEU A 139 15.00 6.97 -29.44
C LEU A 139 15.12 8.29 -28.67
N ASP A 140 16.00 9.21 -29.10
CA ASP A 140 16.16 10.53 -28.46
C ASP A 140 14.94 11.44 -28.62
N ASP A 141 14.33 11.45 -29.81
CA ASP A 141 13.07 12.16 -30.08
C ASP A 141 11.94 11.61 -29.20
N PHE A 142 11.85 10.29 -29.06
CA PHE A 142 10.88 9.62 -28.20
C PHE A 142 11.05 10.04 -26.72
N LEU A 143 12.27 10.03 -26.20
CA LEU A 143 12.56 10.47 -24.83
C LEU A 143 12.22 11.95 -24.63
N SER A 144 12.65 12.80 -25.56
CA SER A 144 12.45 14.25 -25.50
C SER A 144 10.96 14.62 -25.49
N ALA A 145 10.13 13.85 -26.20
CA ALA A 145 8.70 14.09 -26.32
C ALA A 145 7.86 13.46 -25.18
N ARG A 146 8.45 12.70 -24.25
CA ARG A 146 7.72 11.94 -23.22
C ARG A 146 8.21 12.14 -21.79
N HIS A 147 9.35 12.81 -21.57
CA HIS A 147 9.75 13.18 -20.21
C HIS A 147 8.93 14.37 -19.67
N PRO A 148 8.40 14.29 -18.45
CA PRO A 148 7.57 15.36 -17.89
C PRO A 148 8.41 16.55 -17.39
N GLY A 149 7.90 17.76 -17.64
CA GLY A 149 8.33 18.98 -16.97
C GLY A 149 9.54 19.72 -17.56
N ASP A 150 9.91 20.81 -16.90
CA ASP A 150 11.13 21.58 -17.21
C ASP A 150 12.36 20.80 -16.71
N PRO A 151 13.28 20.38 -17.60
CA PRO A 151 14.46 19.60 -17.23
C PRO A 151 15.43 20.35 -16.31
N ALA A 152 15.28 21.67 -16.14
CA ALA A 152 16.04 22.45 -15.18
C ALA A 152 15.48 22.40 -13.74
N ARG A 153 14.24 21.91 -13.56
CA ARG A 153 13.52 21.92 -12.27
C ARG A 153 13.15 20.54 -11.75
N VAL A 154 13.15 19.54 -12.63
CA VAL A 154 12.81 18.14 -12.32
C VAL A 154 14.11 17.33 -12.28
N TYR A 155 14.32 16.58 -11.20
CA TYR A 155 15.44 15.64 -11.07
C TYR A 155 15.28 14.49 -12.04
N HIS A 156 14.17 13.74 -11.97
CA HIS A 156 13.91 12.63 -12.89
C HIS A 156 13.36 13.16 -14.24
N GLY A 157 14.05 14.12 -14.88
CA GLY A 157 13.71 14.69 -16.19
C GLY A 157 14.55 14.09 -17.33
N LEU A 158 14.36 14.58 -18.57
CA LEU A 158 15.08 14.12 -19.77
C LEU A 158 16.60 14.04 -19.57
N ALA A 159 17.17 15.10 -18.97
CA ALA A 159 18.61 15.20 -18.79
C ALA A 159 19.17 14.11 -17.86
N HIS A 160 18.41 13.67 -16.84
CA HIS A 160 18.83 12.56 -15.97
C HIS A 160 18.93 11.26 -16.77
N SER A 161 17.89 10.88 -17.52
CA SER A 161 17.93 9.69 -18.39
C SER A 161 19.10 9.70 -19.38
N GLN A 162 19.39 10.86 -19.99
CA GLN A 162 20.52 11.02 -20.89
C GLN A 162 21.88 10.89 -20.17
N GLU A 163 22.00 11.47 -18.97
CA GLU A 163 23.20 11.35 -18.12
C GLU A 163 23.44 9.90 -17.67
N VAL A 164 22.38 9.17 -17.27
CA VAL A 164 22.45 7.75 -16.90
C VAL A 164 22.85 6.89 -18.10
N ALA A 165 22.30 7.14 -19.30
CA ALA A 165 22.67 6.44 -20.53
C ALA A 165 24.13 6.73 -20.96
N ALA A 166 24.58 7.98 -20.82
CA ALA A 166 25.96 8.35 -21.08
C ALA A 166 26.92 7.69 -20.07
N LEU A 167 26.55 7.60 -18.80
CA LEU A 167 27.36 6.93 -17.80
C LEU A 167 27.37 5.40 -18.01
N ALA A 168 26.24 4.80 -18.36
CA ALA A 168 26.16 3.39 -18.73
C ALA A 168 27.11 3.08 -19.90
N THR A 169 27.17 3.95 -20.91
CA THR A 169 28.14 3.86 -22.01
C THR A 169 29.57 3.78 -21.46
N ARG A 170 29.97 4.72 -20.59
CA ARG A 170 31.33 4.78 -20.04
C ARG A 170 31.66 3.58 -19.15
N LEU A 171 30.70 3.07 -18.37
CA LEU A 171 30.88 1.86 -17.55
C LEU A 171 31.12 0.59 -18.39
N THR A 172 30.64 0.56 -19.64
CA THR A 172 30.86 -0.58 -20.54
C THR A 172 32.20 -0.52 -21.28
N HIS A 173 32.90 0.62 -21.23
CA HIS A 173 34.18 0.79 -21.91
C HIS A 173 35.25 -0.07 -21.23
N GLY A 174 35.90 -0.96 -22.00
CA GLY A 174 36.89 -1.91 -21.47
C GLY A 174 36.32 -3.09 -20.68
N ALA A 175 34.99 -3.21 -20.53
CA ALA A 175 34.36 -4.29 -19.77
C ALA A 175 34.24 -5.63 -20.54
N GLY A 176 34.85 -5.74 -21.72
CA GLY A 176 34.81 -6.97 -22.55
C GLY A 176 33.42 -7.32 -23.11
N LEU A 177 32.45 -6.40 -23.05
CA LEU A 177 31.10 -6.65 -23.56
C LEU A 177 31.03 -6.62 -25.09
N SER A 178 30.20 -7.49 -25.66
CA SER A 178 29.81 -7.41 -27.06
C SER A 178 29.08 -6.09 -27.36
N PRO A 179 29.12 -5.58 -28.61
CA PRO A 179 28.38 -4.39 -29.01
C PRO A 179 26.89 -4.46 -28.62
N ASP A 180 26.23 -5.60 -28.88
CA ASP A 180 24.81 -5.81 -28.58
C ASP A 180 24.48 -5.66 -27.09
N ARG A 181 25.32 -6.19 -26.20
CA ARG A 181 25.14 -6.05 -24.75
C ARG A 181 25.33 -4.61 -24.28
N LYS A 182 26.20 -3.84 -24.93
CA LYS A 182 26.37 -2.41 -24.66
C LYS A 182 25.13 -1.63 -25.11
N ILE A 183 24.62 -1.92 -26.31
CA ILE A 183 23.41 -1.30 -26.85
C ILE A 183 22.22 -1.58 -25.92
N LEU A 184 22.01 -2.85 -25.53
CA LEU A 184 20.97 -3.24 -24.58
C LEU A 184 21.03 -2.40 -23.29
N LEU A 185 22.21 -2.26 -22.69
CA LEU A 185 22.37 -1.50 -21.45
C LEU A 185 22.08 0.00 -21.66
N ILE A 186 22.57 0.59 -22.74
CA ILE A 186 22.35 2.01 -23.06
C ILE A 186 20.86 2.29 -23.30
N VAL A 187 20.17 1.40 -24.02
CA VAL A 187 18.72 1.52 -24.28
C VAL A 187 17.92 1.40 -22.97
N ALA A 188 18.25 0.43 -22.11
CA ALA A 188 17.60 0.30 -20.80
C ALA A 188 17.84 1.54 -19.92
N ALA A 189 19.08 2.05 -19.90
CA ALA A 189 19.44 3.28 -19.19
C ALA A 189 18.69 4.50 -19.70
N ALA A 190 18.52 4.64 -21.01
CA ALA A 190 17.82 5.78 -21.60
C ALA A 190 16.31 5.76 -21.27
N LEU A 191 15.71 4.57 -21.15
CA LEU A 191 14.26 4.39 -20.93
C LEU A 191 13.86 4.21 -19.45
N HIS A 192 14.78 4.19 -18.48
CA HIS A 192 14.44 3.73 -17.12
C HIS A 192 13.40 4.59 -16.38
N ASP A 193 13.27 5.86 -16.75
CA ASP A 193 12.43 6.87 -16.08
C ASP A 193 11.32 7.46 -16.97
N ILE A 194 11.00 6.81 -18.10
CA ILE A 194 9.99 7.32 -19.02
C ILE A 194 8.56 7.07 -18.49
N ASP A 195 7.91 8.14 -18.06
CA ASP A 195 6.53 8.14 -17.57
C ASP A 195 5.87 9.48 -17.95
N PRO A 196 5.19 9.57 -19.11
CA PRO A 196 4.60 10.82 -19.59
C PRO A 196 3.34 11.23 -18.82
N GLU A 197 2.69 10.32 -18.10
CA GLU A 197 1.49 10.61 -17.31
C GLU A 197 1.85 11.18 -15.93
N ARG A 198 3.13 11.08 -15.55
CA ARG A 198 3.63 11.61 -14.30
C ARG A 198 3.49 13.12 -14.22
N THR A 199 2.97 13.58 -13.07
CA THR A 199 2.94 15.01 -12.75
C THR A 199 4.38 15.52 -12.62
N PRO A 200 4.79 16.57 -13.34
CA PRO A 200 6.11 17.17 -13.20
C PRO A 200 6.44 17.48 -11.74
N GLY A 201 7.65 17.11 -11.32
CA GLY A 201 8.05 17.29 -9.92
C GLY A 201 7.57 16.19 -8.98
N THR A 202 7.22 15.00 -9.47
CA THR A 202 7.02 13.80 -8.63
C THR A 202 8.03 12.72 -9.00
N PRO A 203 8.44 11.83 -8.09
CA PRO A 203 9.44 10.79 -8.38
C PRO A 203 8.97 9.85 -9.49
N ALA A 204 9.88 9.46 -10.39
CA ALA A 204 9.62 8.40 -11.35
C ALA A 204 9.36 7.07 -10.63
N ARG A 205 8.53 6.22 -11.22
CA ARG A 205 8.17 4.93 -10.63
C ARG A 205 8.34 3.84 -11.66
N VAL A 206 9.22 2.89 -11.38
CA VAL A 206 9.53 1.81 -12.30
C VAL A 206 8.28 1.03 -12.76
N PRO A 207 7.30 0.64 -11.92
CA PRO A 207 6.10 -0.03 -12.40
C PRO A 207 5.32 0.76 -13.46
N GLN A 208 5.24 2.09 -13.33
CA GLN A 208 4.60 2.98 -14.30
C GLN A 208 5.41 3.04 -15.59
N THR A 209 6.74 3.17 -15.52
CA THR A 209 7.65 3.08 -16.68
C THR A 209 7.39 1.79 -17.47
N LEU A 210 7.37 0.64 -16.78
CA LEU A 210 7.20 -0.65 -17.44
C LEU A 210 5.82 -0.79 -18.09
N ALA A 211 4.77 -0.34 -17.41
CA ALA A 211 3.40 -0.33 -17.95
C ALA A 211 3.27 0.58 -19.19
N TYR A 212 3.96 1.73 -19.17
CA TYR A 212 4.01 2.63 -20.32
C TYR A 212 4.73 1.98 -21.51
N LEU A 213 5.88 1.35 -21.28
CA LEU A 213 6.61 0.62 -22.33
C LEU A 213 5.81 -0.56 -22.93
N ASP A 214 4.85 -1.11 -22.19
CA ASP A 214 3.93 -2.15 -22.68
C ASP A 214 2.75 -1.61 -23.49
N SER A 215 2.19 -0.48 -23.07
CA SER A 215 0.96 0.06 -23.65
C SER A 215 1.23 0.94 -24.87
N ASP A 216 2.33 1.69 -24.87
CA ASP A 216 2.67 2.62 -25.94
C ASP A 216 3.17 1.90 -27.20
N SER A 217 2.51 2.16 -28.33
CA SER A 217 2.86 1.51 -29.60
C SER A 217 4.23 1.95 -30.13
N GLU A 218 4.62 3.20 -29.93
CA GLU A 218 5.89 3.73 -30.41
C GLU A 218 7.06 3.14 -29.60
N ALA A 219 6.91 3.06 -28.27
CA ALA A 219 7.85 2.38 -27.37
C ALA A 219 8.07 0.92 -27.79
N ARG A 220 6.97 0.18 -28.00
CA ARG A 220 7.04 -1.22 -28.45
C ARG A 220 7.73 -1.36 -29.80
N ASN A 221 7.45 -0.47 -30.75
CA ASN A 221 8.07 -0.50 -32.07
C ASN A 221 9.57 -0.22 -32.01
N ILE A 222 10.00 0.77 -31.20
CA ILE A 222 11.42 1.07 -30.97
C ILE A 222 12.11 -0.16 -30.36
N LEU A 223 11.56 -0.72 -29.28
CA LEU A 223 12.15 -1.89 -28.62
C LEU A 223 12.18 -3.14 -29.53
N ALA A 224 11.15 -3.36 -30.32
CA ALA A 224 11.10 -4.47 -31.28
C ALA A 224 12.17 -4.32 -32.37
N GLU A 225 12.37 -3.10 -32.90
CA GLU A 225 13.38 -2.84 -33.92
C GLU A 225 14.81 -3.01 -33.38
N PHE A 226 15.09 -2.49 -32.18
CA PHE A 226 16.36 -2.75 -31.50
C PHE A 226 16.57 -4.26 -31.27
N GLY A 227 15.54 -4.97 -30.80
CA GLY A 227 15.63 -6.40 -30.54
C GLY A 227 15.89 -7.23 -31.80
N GLN A 228 15.25 -6.87 -32.93
CA GLN A 228 15.48 -7.52 -34.22
C GLN A 228 16.91 -7.34 -34.73
N ARG A 229 17.50 -6.15 -34.52
CA ARG A 229 18.84 -5.83 -35.04
C ARG A 229 19.99 -6.31 -34.15
N PHE A 230 19.79 -6.33 -32.83
CA PHE A 230 20.87 -6.56 -31.84
C PHE A 230 20.60 -7.78 -30.93
N GLY A 231 19.58 -8.57 -31.22
CA GLY A 231 19.39 -9.89 -30.60
C GLY A 231 18.99 -9.88 -29.11
N PHE A 232 18.50 -8.76 -28.58
CA PHE A 232 17.94 -8.68 -27.23
C PHE A 232 16.42 -8.56 -27.22
N THR A 233 15.79 -8.83 -26.09
CA THR A 233 14.32 -8.78 -25.97
C THR A 233 13.84 -7.60 -25.13
N ALA A 234 12.58 -7.22 -25.30
CA ALA A 234 11.95 -6.23 -24.41
C ALA A 234 11.96 -6.68 -22.95
N ALA A 235 11.85 -7.99 -22.68
CA ALA A 235 11.96 -8.53 -21.32
C ALA A 235 13.34 -8.27 -20.70
N GLN A 236 14.41 -8.35 -21.48
CA GLN A 236 15.77 -8.03 -21.02
C GLN A 236 15.93 -6.54 -20.68
N VAL A 237 15.39 -5.64 -21.51
CA VAL A 237 15.38 -4.20 -21.23
C VAL A 237 14.65 -3.93 -19.91
N LYS A 238 13.44 -4.46 -19.75
CA LYS A 238 12.61 -4.27 -18.55
C LYS A 238 13.23 -4.86 -17.29
N ALA A 239 13.87 -6.02 -17.39
CA ALA A 239 14.58 -6.62 -16.27
C ALA A 239 15.75 -5.74 -15.80
N LEU A 240 16.45 -5.05 -16.71
CA LEU A 240 17.48 -4.07 -16.32
C LEU A 240 16.87 -2.82 -15.69
N ILE A 241 15.74 -2.31 -16.20
CA ILE A 241 15.01 -1.18 -15.60
C ILE A 241 14.50 -1.52 -14.20
N LEU A 242 14.03 -2.75 -13.95
CA LEU A 242 13.64 -3.19 -12.60
C LEU A 242 14.76 -3.07 -11.57
N ALA A 243 16.02 -3.12 -11.98
CA ALA A 243 17.14 -2.96 -11.08
C ALA A 243 17.27 -1.53 -10.52
N THR A 244 16.73 -0.52 -11.21
CA THR A 244 16.77 0.89 -10.76
C THR A 244 15.64 1.21 -9.78
N ASP A 245 14.75 0.26 -9.48
CA ASP A 245 13.64 0.49 -8.58
C ASP A 245 14.11 0.59 -7.11
N PHE A 246 14.09 1.82 -6.57
CA PHE A 246 14.62 2.12 -5.25
C PHE A 246 13.52 2.37 -4.20
N SER A 247 13.84 2.04 -2.95
CA SER A 247 13.05 2.45 -1.79
C SER A 247 13.98 2.76 -0.61
N PRO A 248 13.75 3.87 0.13
CA PRO A 248 14.47 4.12 1.37
C PRO A 248 14.06 3.15 2.49
N ASP A 249 12.86 2.56 2.41
CA ASP A 249 12.43 1.50 3.34
C ASP A 249 13.12 0.16 2.99
N PRO A 250 13.88 -0.45 3.93
CA PRO A 250 14.62 -1.69 3.66
C PRO A 250 13.75 -2.88 3.28
N ALA A 251 12.53 -2.98 3.83
CA ALA A 251 11.63 -4.11 3.55
C ALA A 251 11.06 -4.01 2.12
N ALA A 252 10.62 -2.82 1.71
CA ALA A 252 10.20 -2.53 0.35
C ALA A 252 11.37 -2.70 -0.64
N MET A 253 12.57 -2.25 -0.29
CA MET A 253 13.76 -2.45 -1.13
C MET A 253 14.08 -3.94 -1.32
N ALA A 254 13.99 -4.75 -0.26
CA ALA A 254 14.19 -6.19 -0.35
C ALA A 254 13.14 -6.86 -1.25
N SER A 255 11.90 -6.37 -1.25
CA SER A 255 10.84 -6.85 -2.15
C SER A 255 11.13 -6.46 -3.61
N LYS A 256 11.51 -5.21 -3.88
CA LYS A 256 11.90 -4.73 -5.22
C LYS A 256 13.09 -5.52 -5.77
N GLN A 257 14.10 -5.76 -4.94
CA GLN A 257 15.28 -6.56 -5.31
C GLN A 257 14.92 -7.99 -5.71
N LYS A 258 13.95 -8.63 -5.04
CA LYS A 258 13.46 -9.96 -5.43
C LYS A 258 12.72 -9.95 -6.77
N VAL A 259 11.93 -8.91 -7.04
CA VAL A 259 11.22 -8.75 -8.32
C VAL A 259 12.24 -8.60 -9.45
N PHE A 260 13.26 -7.76 -9.27
CA PHE A 260 14.38 -7.65 -10.20
C PHE A 260 15.09 -8.99 -10.39
N GLU A 261 15.45 -9.69 -9.31
CA GLU A 261 16.15 -10.98 -9.36
C GLU A 261 15.37 -12.04 -10.16
N ALA A 262 14.07 -12.13 -9.94
CA ALA A 262 13.20 -13.04 -10.69
C ALA A 262 13.12 -12.65 -12.16
N ALA A 263 12.96 -11.36 -12.47
CA ALA A 263 12.90 -10.88 -13.85
C ALA A 263 14.23 -11.09 -14.60
N ALA A 264 15.36 -10.84 -13.95
CA ALA A 264 16.69 -11.06 -14.52
C ALA A 264 16.94 -12.55 -14.79
N ALA A 265 16.60 -13.43 -13.84
CA ALA A 265 16.72 -14.87 -14.03
C ALA A 265 15.81 -15.39 -15.16
N ALA A 266 14.65 -14.78 -15.36
CA ALA A 266 13.74 -15.15 -16.46
C ALA A 266 14.21 -14.61 -17.83
N ALA A 267 14.78 -13.42 -17.88
CA ALA A 267 15.12 -12.73 -19.12
C ALA A 267 16.53 -13.04 -19.66
N PHE A 268 17.44 -13.52 -18.80
CA PHE A 268 18.83 -13.79 -19.14
C PHE A 268 19.20 -15.26 -18.87
N PRO A 269 19.89 -15.93 -19.81
CA PRO A 269 20.35 -17.31 -19.61
C PRO A 269 21.53 -17.43 -18.64
N ASP A 270 22.18 -16.31 -18.33
CA ASP A 270 23.37 -16.17 -17.51
C ASP A 270 23.16 -15.14 -16.39
N ASP A 271 24.15 -14.97 -15.51
CA ASP A 271 24.11 -13.97 -14.44
C ASP A 271 24.35 -12.52 -14.96
N TRP A 272 24.47 -12.34 -16.28
CA TRP A 272 24.77 -11.05 -16.88
C TRP A 272 23.73 -10.00 -16.50
N GLY A 273 22.43 -10.35 -16.57
CA GLY A 273 21.33 -9.45 -16.20
C GLY A 273 21.39 -9.03 -14.74
N MET A 274 21.80 -9.94 -13.86
CA MET A 274 22.00 -9.66 -12.43
C MET A 274 23.16 -8.69 -12.20
N VAL A 275 24.31 -8.96 -12.82
CA VAL A 275 25.53 -8.14 -12.65
C VAL A 275 25.33 -6.75 -13.24
N TRP A 276 24.81 -6.66 -14.47
CA TRP A 276 24.66 -5.38 -15.17
C TRP A 276 23.42 -4.60 -14.77
N GLY A 277 22.34 -5.26 -14.32
CA GLY A 277 21.22 -4.58 -13.68
C GLY A 277 21.68 -3.83 -12.43
N ARG A 278 22.46 -4.48 -11.55
CA ARG A 278 23.03 -3.80 -10.37
C ARG A 278 23.98 -2.66 -10.75
N ARG A 279 24.75 -2.77 -11.84
CA ARG A 279 25.61 -1.69 -12.32
C ARG A 279 24.81 -0.53 -12.89
N LEU A 280 23.68 -0.81 -13.53
CA LEU A 280 22.75 0.21 -14.01
C LEU A 280 22.10 0.96 -12.85
N ALA A 281 21.64 0.24 -11.82
CA ALA A 281 21.12 0.84 -10.59
C ALA A 281 22.12 1.81 -9.94
N PHE A 282 23.40 1.45 -9.92
CA PHE A 282 24.45 2.35 -9.45
C PHE A 282 24.71 3.52 -10.39
N ALA A 283 24.66 3.30 -11.71
CA ALA A 283 24.79 4.38 -12.68
C ALA A 283 23.67 5.42 -12.52
N ASP A 284 22.43 4.97 -12.31
CA ASP A 284 21.28 5.81 -12.00
C ASP A 284 21.52 6.66 -10.74
N GLN A 285 21.91 6.02 -9.63
CA GLN A 285 22.17 6.72 -8.38
C GLN A 285 23.33 7.72 -8.44
N ILE A 286 24.36 7.47 -9.25
CA ILE A 286 25.59 8.26 -9.25
C ILE A 286 25.66 9.30 -10.38
N ALA A 287 24.83 9.20 -11.42
CA ALA A 287 24.91 10.06 -12.61
C ALA A 287 24.93 11.56 -12.26
N THR A 288 24.07 11.98 -11.33
CA THR A 288 24.01 13.37 -10.84
C THR A 288 25.32 13.85 -10.20
N TYR A 289 26.10 12.94 -9.61
CA TYR A 289 27.26 13.27 -8.79
C TYR A 289 28.60 13.15 -9.50
N VAL A 290 28.60 12.74 -10.78
CA VAL A 290 29.80 12.83 -11.65
C VAL A 290 29.79 14.11 -12.50
N ALA A 291 28.97 15.09 -12.12
CA ALA A 291 28.87 16.43 -12.70
C ALA A 291 29.76 17.45 -11.96
N THR A 292 29.58 18.74 -12.24
CA THR A 292 30.16 19.82 -11.41
C THR A 292 29.40 19.95 -10.08
N PRO A 293 30.03 20.47 -9.00
CA PRO A 293 29.36 20.72 -7.72
C PRO A 293 28.08 21.56 -7.84
N GLU A 294 28.07 22.56 -8.71
CA GLU A 294 26.91 23.43 -8.94
C GLU A 294 25.77 22.69 -9.64
N GLN A 295 26.09 21.82 -10.60
CA GLN A 295 25.09 20.97 -11.25
C GLN A 295 24.50 19.96 -10.27
N ALA A 296 25.36 19.27 -9.51
CA ALA A 296 24.93 18.31 -8.49
C ALA A 296 24.05 19.00 -7.43
N ARG A 297 24.40 20.23 -6.99
CA ARG A 297 23.55 21.02 -6.10
C ARG A 297 22.15 21.24 -6.69
N ARG A 298 22.06 21.73 -7.93
CA ARG A 298 20.76 22.01 -8.56
C ARG A 298 19.92 20.75 -8.68
N ARG A 299 20.54 19.62 -9.03
CA ARG A 299 19.87 18.31 -9.11
C ARG A 299 19.35 17.85 -7.74
N VAL A 300 20.18 17.93 -6.70
CA VAL A 300 19.75 17.59 -5.32
C VAL A 300 18.60 18.48 -4.86
N GLN A 301 18.59 19.77 -5.21
CA GLN A 301 17.47 20.66 -4.94
C GLN A 301 16.20 20.24 -5.72
N GLY A 302 16.35 19.82 -6.98
CA GLY A 302 15.26 19.24 -7.77
C GLY A 302 14.70 17.97 -7.13
N LEU A 303 15.56 17.04 -6.70
CA LEU A 303 15.15 15.79 -6.05
C LEU A 303 14.44 16.08 -4.73
N ALA A 304 14.97 17.02 -3.96
CA ALA A 304 14.34 17.50 -2.75
C ALA A 304 12.94 18.04 -3.04
N ALA A 305 12.75 18.83 -4.10
CA ALA A 305 11.45 19.36 -4.48
C ALA A 305 10.49 18.25 -4.90
N GLU A 306 10.98 17.17 -5.53
CA GLU A 306 10.16 16.03 -5.93
C GLU A 306 9.67 15.17 -4.76
N ILE A 307 10.53 14.97 -3.76
CA ILE A 307 10.18 14.20 -2.56
C ILE A 307 9.20 14.98 -1.68
N ARG A 308 9.29 16.31 -1.71
CA ARG A 308 8.39 17.25 -1.03
C ARG A 308 7.03 17.25 -1.73
N GLY A 309 6.20 16.24 -1.47
CA GLY A 309 4.81 16.23 -1.92
C GLY A 309 4.07 17.52 -1.50
N PRO A 310 2.93 17.85 -2.13
CA PRO A 310 2.26 19.15 -1.98
C PRO A 310 1.81 19.52 -0.56
N ASN A 311 1.86 18.58 0.40
CA ASN A 311 1.27 18.72 1.74
C ASN A 311 2.25 18.47 2.91
N GLU A 312 3.56 18.30 2.67
CA GLU A 312 4.55 18.07 3.75
C GLU A 312 5.39 19.32 4.02
N THR A 313 5.72 19.56 5.30
CA THR A 313 6.75 20.53 5.70
C THR A 313 8.10 20.07 5.14
N ALA A 314 8.39 20.63 3.98
CA ALA A 314 9.62 20.51 3.23
C ALA A 314 10.88 20.56 4.11
N PRO A 315 11.78 19.55 4.09
CA PRO A 315 13.15 19.78 4.55
C PRO A 315 13.72 20.97 3.79
N SER A 316 14.38 21.87 4.50
CA SER A 316 14.99 23.03 3.87
C SER A 316 16.05 22.55 2.86
N ASP A 317 16.39 23.40 1.89
CA ASP A 317 17.52 23.09 0.99
C ASP A 317 18.79 22.82 1.81
N ALA A 318 18.98 23.48 2.95
CA ALA A 318 20.09 23.20 3.84
C ALA A 318 20.05 21.76 4.39
N ASP A 319 18.87 21.26 4.78
CA ASP A 319 18.72 19.91 5.32
C ASP A 319 19.04 18.82 4.29
N VAL A 320 18.55 18.98 3.06
CA VAL A 320 18.81 17.98 2.00
C VAL A 320 20.25 18.03 1.52
N LEU A 321 20.83 19.23 1.35
CA LEU A 321 22.24 19.37 0.99
C LEU A 321 23.14 18.74 2.05
N ALA A 322 22.77 18.83 3.31
CA ALA A 322 23.58 18.34 4.40
C ALA A 322 23.42 16.82 4.67
N GLY A 323 22.27 16.24 4.34
CA GLY A 323 22.08 14.78 4.28
C GLY A 323 22.80 14.12 3.09
N THR A 324 22.98 14.86 1.98
CA THR A 324 23.60 14.36 0.75
C THR A 324 25.02 13.84 0.96
N GLY A 325 25.83 14.48 1.82
CA GLY A 325 27.20 14.03 2.11
C GLY A 325 27.28 12.57 2.59
N LYS A 326 26.34 12.15 3.45
CA LYS A 326 26.26 10.76 3.93
C LYS A 326 25.95 9.78 2.80
N PHE A 327 24.98 10.13 1.95
CA PHE A 327 24.63 9.32 0.78
C PHE A 327 25.81 9.18 -0.19
N LEU A 328 26.59 10.24 -0.42
CA LEU A 328 27.77 10.19 -1.28
C LEU A 328 28.88 9.30 -0.71
N HIS A 329 29.03 9.22 0.61
CA HIS A 329 29.94 8.24 1.21
C HIS A 329 29.50 6.79 0.90
N ILE A 330 28.20 6.50 0.95
CA ILE A 330 27.66 5.17 0.58
C ILE A 330 27.98 4.86 -0.89
N LEU A 331 27.77 5.82 -1.81
CA LEU A 331 28.09 5.63 -3.22
C LEU A 331 29.59 5.45 -3.49
N ARG A 332 30.46 6.20 -2.79
CA ARG A 332 31.91 6.06 -2.87
C ARG A 332 32.37 4.66 -2.43
N ASP A 333 31.78 4.16 -1.35
CA ASP A 333 32.18 2.90 -0.72
C ASP A 333 31.55 1.68 -1.41
N ASN A 334 30.63 1.90 -2.36
CA ASN A 334 30.11 0.86 -3.24
C ASN A 334 31.23 0.30 -4.13
N PRO A 335 31.44 -1.04 -4.20
CA PRO A 335 32.47 -1.64 -5.06
C PRO A 335 32.40 -1.23 -6.54
N GLN A 336 31.23 -0.84 -7.04
CA GLN A 336 31.03 -0.40 -8.42
C GLN A 336 31.62 0.99 -8.69
N PHE A 337 31.92 1.79 -7.66
CA PHE A 337 32.61 3.07 -7.81
C PHE A 337 33.97 2.92 -8.50
N ALA A 338 34.68 1.82 -8.23
CA ALA A 338 35.96 1.52 -8.85
C ALA A 338 35.86 1.31 -10.38
N LEU A 339 34.67 1.02 -10.91
CA LEU A 339 34.41 0.80 -12.33
C LEU A 339 34.28 2.11 -13.12
N LEU A 340 34.10 3.25 -12.44
CA LEU A 340 33.98 4.54 -13.09
C LEU A 340 35.32 4.95 -13.75
N PRO A 341 35.29 5.67 -14.89
CA PRO A 341 36.48 6.32 -15.40
C PRO A 341 37.15 7.22 -14.35
N LYS A 342 38.48 7.34 -14.37
CA LYS A 342 39.21 8.16 -13.39
C LYS A 342 38.78 9.63 -13.37
N ALA A 343 38.41 10.18 -14.52
CA ALA A 343 37.83 11.52 -14.61
C ALA A 343 36.50 11.63 -13.86
N ASP A 344 35.63 10.62 -13.93
CA ASP A 344 34.34 10.58 -13.23
C ASP A 344 34.54 10.39 -11.73
N GLN A 345 35.50 9.55 -11.32
CA GLN A 345 35.90 9.43 -9.92
C GLN A 345 36.37 10.78 -9.36
N ALA A 346 37.21 11.53 -10.10
CA ALA A 346 37.70 12.84 -9.68
C ALA A 346 36.58 13.89 -9.59
N ARG A 347 35.65 13.91 -10.56
CA ARG A 347 34.44 14.76 -10.50
C ARG A 347 33.59 14.44 -9.28
N PHE A 348 33.34 13.16 -9.04
CA PHE A 348 32.62 12.71 -7.85
C PHE A 348 33.30 13.13 -6.55
N GLN A 349 34.62 13.00 -6.43
CA GLN A 349 35.35 13.45 -5.23
C GLN A 349 35.21 14.96 -5.01
N SER A 350 35.18 15.75 -6.10
CA SER A 350 34.96 17.21 -6.02
C SER A 350 33.55 17.52 -5.51
N VAL A 351 32.54 16.78 -5.97
CA VAL A 351 31.15 16.88 -5.50
C VAL A 351 31.03 16.44 -4.03
N LEU A 352 31.63 15.30 -3.65
CA LEU A 352 31.66 14.83 -2.28
C LEU A 352 32.29 15.86 -1.34
N ALA A 353 33.47 16.40 -1.68
CA ALA A 353 34.13 17.43 -0.87
C ALA A 353 33.23 18.66 -0.67
N TYR A 354 32.53 19.09 -1.72
CA TYR A 354 31.59 20.21 -1.66
C TYR A 354 30.38 19.96 -0.74
N PHE A 355 29.83 18.75 -0.74
CA PHE A 355 28.70 18.40 0.14
C PHE A 355 29.13 18.09 1.58
N SER A 356 30.30 17.48 1.78
CA SER A 356 30.84 17.15 3.10
C SER A 356 31.36 18.37 3.87
N ALA A 357 31.69 19.47 3.19
CA ALA A 357 32.10 20.73 3.83
C ALA A 357 30.94 21.50 4.52
N ARG A 358 29.71 20.98 4.44
CA ARG A 358 28.51 21.60 5.04
C ARG A 358 28.07 20.86 6.31
N PRO A 359 27.65 21.58 7.37
CA PRO A 359 27.23 20.96 8.63
C PRO A 359 25.95 20.12 8.43
N THR A 360 25.94 18.88 8.95
CA THR A 360 24.78 17.97 8.94
C THR A 360 23.77 18.36 10.04
N PRO A 361 22.49 18.66 9.73
CA PRO A 361 21.46 18.92 10.73
C PRO A 361 21.18 17.69 11.60
N ASP A 362 20.85 17.94 12.86
CA ASP A 362 20.65 16.91 13.89
C ASP A 362 19.56 15.90 13.52
N LEU A 363 18.52 16.31 12.79
CA LEU A 363 17.41 15.47 12.30
C LEU A 363 17.85 14.25 11.47
N TRP A 364 19.05 14.27 10.89
CA TRP A 364 19.59 13.18 10.07
C TRP A 364 20.64 12.34 10.79
N GLN A 365 20.92 12.61 12.07
CA GLN A 365 21.82 11.79 12.88
C GLN A 365 21.16 10.44 13.25
N ASP A 366 19.85 10.43 13.49
CA ASP A 366 19.09 9.23 13.89
C ASP A 366 18.77 8.28 12.71
N ALA A 367 18.57 8.81 11.50
CA ALA A 367 18.38 8.01 10.29
C ALA A 367 19.64 7.21 9.88
N ALA A 368 20.78 7.51 10.53
CA ALA A 368 22.07 6.86 10.34
C ALA A 368 22.40 5.85 11.45
N ALA A 369 21.40 5.30 12.16
CA ALA A 369 21.63 4.05 12.86
C ALA A 369 22.18 3.03 11.84
N PRO A 370 23.34 2.37 12.08
CA PRO A 370 23.79 1.29 11.23
C PRO A 370 22.61 0.33 11.04
N ALA A 371 22.37 -0.11 9.79
CA ALA A 371 21.31 -1.06 9.45
C ALA A 371 21.16 -2.03 10.62
N ALA A 372 20.02 -1.94 11.33
CA ALA A 372 19.87 -2.52 12.65
C ALA A 372 20.51 -3.90 12.64
N ALA A 373 21.48 -4.12 13.54
CA ALA A 373 22.25 -5.35 13.64
C ALA A 373 21.33 -6.49 13.28
N ARG A 374 21.62 -7.14 12.13
CA ARG A 374 20.75 -8.07 11.41
C ARG A 374 19.81 -8.72 12.41
N ALA A 375 18.52 -8.34 12.36
CA ALA A 375 17.55 -8.71 13.38
C ALA A 375 17.80 -10.17 13.78
N PRO A 376 17.87 -10.47 15.10
CA PRO A 376 18.22 -11.80 15.57
C PRO A 376 17.45 -12.82 14.72
N PRO A 377 18.13 -13.90 14.28
CA PRO A 377 17.55 -14.82 13.31
C PRO A 377 16.13 -15.14 13.75
N ALA A 378 15.19 -14.95 12.83
CA ALA A 378 13.77 -15.21 13.06
C ALA A 378 13.62 -16.46 13.91
N SER A 379 12.77 -16.41 14.94
CA SER A 379 12.49 -17.59 15.74
C SER A 379 12.19 -18.79 14.80
N PRO A 380 12.59 -20.03 15.15
CA PRO A 380 12.33 -21.20 14.30
C PRO A 380 10.87 -21.27 13.82
N ASP A 381 9.94 -20.84 14.68
CA ASP A 381 8.52 -20.72 14.39
C ASP A 381 8.20 -19.61 13.38
N ALA A 382 8.79 -18.41 13.50
CA ALA A 382 8.61 -17.35 12.51
C ALA A 382 9.21 -17.72 11.15
N ALA A 383 10.29 -18.50 11.12
CA ALA A 383 10.83 -19.06 9.89
C ALA A 383 9.90 -20.11 9.27
N ALA A 384 9.28 -20.98 10.09
CA ALA A 384 8.31 -21.97 9.64
C ALA A 384 7.01 -21.32 9.14
N ALA A 385 6.46 -20.36 9.87
CA ALA A 385 5.31 -19.55 9.46
C ALA A 385 5.57 -18.83 8.12
N ARG A 386 6.77 -18.24 7.93
CA ARG A 386 7.17 -17.65 6.63
C ARG A 386 7.20 -18.65 5.49
N ARG A 387 7.57 -19.91 5.73
CA ARG A 387 7.53 -20.95 4.69
C ARG A 387 6.08 -21.30 4.35
N TYR A 388 5.25 -21.49 5.37
CA TYR A 388 3.83 -21.78 5.23
C TYR A 388 3.07 -20.69 4.44
N ILE A 389 3.24 -19.43 4.84
CA ILE A 389 2.63 -18.28 4.14
C ILE A 389 3.09 -18.24 2.68
N ARG A 390 4.38 -18.43 2.41
CA ARG A 390 4.91 -18.43 1.04
C ARG A 390 4.35 -19.57 0.19
N SER A 391 4.16 -20.77 0.75
CA SER A 391 3.57 -21.89 0.02
C SER A 391 2.12 -21.63 -0.37
N ILE A 392 1.35 -20.93 0.46
CA ILE A 392 -0.05 -20.58 0.16
C ILE A 392 -0.12 -19.37 -0.77
N ALA A 393 0.69 -18.34 -0.52
CA ALA A 393 0.67 -17.12 -1.31
C ALA A 393 1.12 -17.33 -2.76
N ALA A 394 1.88 -18.39 -3.06
CA ALA A 394 2.34 -18.74 -4.41
C ALA A 394 3.03 -17.56 -5.15
N GLY A 395 3.75 -16.70 -4.41
CA GLY A 395 4.42 -15.52 -4.97
C GLY A 395 3.58 -14.24 -5.02
N ILE A 396 2.31 -14.28 -4.62
CA ILE A 396 1.46 -13.09 -4.46
C ILE A 396 1.93 -12.30 -3.23
N SER A 397 2.04 -10.98 -3.36
CA SER A 397 2.31 -10.10 -2.22
C SER A 397 1.05 -9.98 -1.37
N LEU A 398 1.18 -10.26 -0.08
CA LEU A 398 0.07 -10.18 0.87
C LEU A 398 0.16 -8.92 1.70
N ASP A 399 -0.98 -8.29 1.97
CA ASP A 399 -1.06 -7.24 2.97
C ASP A 399 -1.00 -7.83 4.41
N ASP A 400 -0.92 -6.94 5.40
CA ASP A 400 -0.85 -7.33 6.82
C ASP A 400 -2.08 -8.11 7.28
N ARG A 401 -3.26 -7.91 6.68
CA ARG A 401 -4.50 -8.61 7.04
C ARG A 401 -4.54 -10.01 6.46
N GLN A 402 -4.15 -10.16 5.20
CA GLN A 402 -4.03 -11.45 4.54
C GLN A 402 -2.95 -12.30 5.21
N THR A 403 -1.82 -11.68 5.56
CA THR A 403 -0.74 -12.36 6.29
C THR A 403 -1.19 -12.80 7.67
N ASP A 404 -1.89 -11.95 8.44
CA ASP A 404 -2.40 -12.31 9.77
C ASP A 404 -3.46 -13.42 9.73
N ALA A 405 -4.31 -13.45 8.68
CA ALA A 405 -5.26 -14.53 8.45
C ALA A 405 -4.55 -15.88 8.22
N LEU A 406 -3.53 -15.91 7.35
CA LEU A 406 -2.74 -17.12 7.11
C LEU A 406 -1.90 -17.53 8.33
N LEU A 407 -1.53 -16.59 9.19
CA LEU A 407 -0.94 -16.93 10.49
C LEU A 407 -1.93 -17.63 11.41
N GLY A 408 -3.22 -17.26 11.36
CA GLY A 408 -4.28 -17.98 12.06
C GLY A 408 -4.36 -19.45 11.63
N ASP A 409 -4.33 -19.70 10.32
CA ASP A 409 -4.34 -21.07 9.76
C ASP A 409 -3.07 -21.84 10.17
N TYR A 410 -1.90 -21.21 10.03
CA TYR A 410 -0.63 -21.77 10.48
C TYR A 410 -0.66 -22.15 11.97
N PHE A 411 -1.16 -21.27 12.83
CA PHE A 411 -1.26 -21.51 14.26
C PHE A 411 -2.21 -22.68 14.57
N SER A 412 -3.36 -22.73 13.91
CA SER A 412 -4.33 -23.83 14.04
C SER A 412 -3.71 -25.18 13.65
N GLU A 413 -3.10 -25.26 12.47
CA GLU A 413 -2.49 -26.49 11.95
C GLU A 413 -1.31 -27.00 12.79
N ASN A 414 -0.60 -26.08 13.45
CA ASN A 414 0.58 -26.42 14.26
C ASN A 414 0.26 -26.50 15.76
N GLY A 415 -1.03 -26.48 16.15
CA GLY A 415 -1.46 -26.56 17.55
C GLY A 415 -0.91 -25.42 18.41
N ILE A 416 -0.65 -24.25 17.83
CA ILE A 416 -0.19 -23.05 18.53
C ILE A 416 -1.44 -22.27 18.95
N PRO A 417 -1.75 -22.13 20.26
CA PRO A 417 -2.90 -21.34 20.67
C PRO A 417 -2.72 -19.88 20.22
N PRO A 418 -3.71 -19.24 19.57
CA PRO A 418 -3.59 -17.86 19.05
C PRO A 418 -3.22 -16.81 20.10
N GLY A 419 -3.55 -17.04 21.37
CA GLY A 419 -3.19 -16.18 22.51
C GLY A 419 -1.89 -16.56 23.23
N SER A 420 -1.13 -17.54 22.73
CA SER A 420 0.11 -17.97 23.37
C SER A 420 1.25 -16.97 23.13
N ALA A 421 2.22 -16.94 24.05
CA ALA A 421 3.46 -16.15 23.87
C ALA A 421 4.20 -16.53 22.57
N ARG A 422 4.10 -17.81 22.17
CA ARG A 422 4.64 -18.34 20.91
C ARG A 422 3.98 -17.70 19.69
N ALA A 423 2.64 -17.67 19.62
CA ALA A 423 1.91 -16.98 18.54
C ALA A 423 2.23 -15.48 18.50
N ALA A 424 2.28 -14.83 19.67
CA ALA A 424 2.60 -13.41 19.78
C ALA A 424 4.02 -13.09 19.27
N ALA A 425 5.01 -13.94 19.55
CA ALA A 425 6.37 -13.79 19.04
C ALA A 425 6.41 -13.91 17.50
N VAL A 426 5.74 -14.93 16.94
CA VAL A 426 5.65 -15.10 15.48
C VAL A 426 4.96 -13.90 14.81
N ARG A 427 3.84 -13.40 15.37
CA ARG A 427 3.19 -12.19 14.85
C ARG A 427 4.12 -10.99 14.90
N ARG A 428 4.85 -10.77 16.00
CA ARG A 428 5.79 -9.64 16.13
C ARG A 428 6.93 -9.70 15.12
N ASP A 429 7.43 -10.90 14.81
CA ASP A 429 8.50 -11.11 13.82
C ASP A 429 8.05 -10.88 12.37
N LEU A 430 6.76 -11.09 12.07
CA LEU A 430 6.20 -11.09 10.70
C LEU A 430 5.36 -9.87 10.38
N LEU A 431 4.73 -9.28 11.39
CA LEU A 431 3.81 -8.16 11.31
C LEU A 431 4.18 -7.07 12.35
N PRO A 432 5.45 -6.60 12.38
CA PRO A 432 5.91 -5.71 13.44
C PRO A 432 5.12 -4.41 13.51
N SER A 433 4.80 -3.80 12.36
CA SER A 433 4.04 -2.56 12.27
C SER A 433 2.60 -2.72 12.80
N ARG A 434 1.92 -3.81 12.41
CA ARG A 434 0.58 -4.11 12.89
C ARG A 434 0.57 -4.39 14.38
N VAL A 435 1.49 -5.22 14.89
CA VAL A 435 1.58 -5.52 16.32
C VAL A 435 1.85 -4.24 17.13
N ALA A 436 2.75 -3.38 16.66
CA ALA A 436 3.00 -2.08 17.28
C ALA A 436 1.76 -1.17 17.27
N ALA A 437 1.00 -1.13 16.17
CA ALA A 437 -0.25 -0.38 16.09
C ALA A 437 -1.32 -0.94 17.03
N GLU A 438 -1.47 -2.27 17.12
CA GLU A 438 -2.37 -2.93 18.08
C GLU A 438 -1.95 -2.65 19.53
N ASP A 439 -0.66 -2.71 19.84
CA ASP A 439 -0.09 -2.40 21.16
C ASP A 439 -0.37 -0.93 21.52
N ALA A 440 -0.12 0.00 20.60
CA ALA A 440 -0.39 1.42 20.79
C ALA A 440 -1.89 1.68 21.00
N ALA A 441 -2.75 1.09 20.18
CA ALA A 441 -4.20 1.24 20.26
C ALA A 441 -4.79 0.67 21.56
N THR A 442 -4.12 -0.31 22.17
CA THR A 442 -4.60 -1.00 23.39
C THR A 442 -3.86 -0.56 24.66
N SER A 443 -2.84 0.29 24.53
CA SER A 443 -2.05 0.83 25.66
C SER A 443 -2.89 1.59 26.68
N THR A 444 -4.01 2.18 26.25
CA THR A 444 -4.94 2.93 27.12
C THR A 444 -6.01 2.06 27.78
N LEU A 445 -6.05 0.75 27.49
CA LEU A 445 -7.00 -0.15 28.14
C LEU A 445 -6.61 -0.37 29.60
N THR A 446 -7.61 -0.34 30.48
CA THR A 446 -7.42 -0.72 31.88
C THR A 446 -6.86 -2.13 31.99
N PRO A 447 -6.04 -2.45 33.02
CA PRO A 447 -5.48 -3.79 33.20
C PRO A 447 -6.55 -4.89 33.20
N ALA A 448 -7.73 -4.59 33.72
CA ALA A 448 -8.89 -5.48 33.75
C ALA A 448 -9.35 -5.90 32.34
N LEU A 449 -9.28 -5.00 31.36
CA LEU A 449 -9.72 -5.25 29.98
C LEU A 449 -8.60 -5.78 29.07
N GLN A 450 -7.33 -5.71 29.47
CA GLN A 450 -6.21 -6.21 28.67
C GLN A 450 -6.35 -7.70 28.31
N ARG A 451 -6.95 -8.51 29.19
CA ARG A 451 -7.24 -9.93 28.93
C ARG A 451 -8.21 -10.17 27.76
N HIS A 452 -8.98 -9.15 27.38
CA HIS A 452 -9.95 -9.19 26.28
C HIS A 452 -9.48 -8.39 25.07
N ARG A 453 -8.18 -8.05 25.00
CA ARG A 453 -7.58 -7.24 23.93
C ARG A 453 -8.00 -7.67 22.53
N ALA A 454 -7.96 -8.96 22.23
CA ALA A 454 -8.31 -9.47 20.89
C ALA A 454 -9.77 -9.16 20.51
N ALA A 455 -10.72 -9.44 21.41
CA ALA A 455 -12.14 -9.14 21.20
C ALA A 455 -12.39 -7.64 21.09
N ILE A 456 -11.68 -6.82 21.88
CA ILE A 456 -11.79 -5.36 21.81
C ILE A 456 -11.32 -4.82 20.46
N LEU A 457 -10.18 -5.30 19.94
CA LEU A 457 -9.68 -4.91 18.62
C LEU A 457 -10.64 -5.30 17.50
N GLN A 458 -11.19 -6.52 17.56
CA GLN A 458 -12.19 -7.00 16.61
C GLN A 458 -13.45 -6.12 16.62
N LEU A 459 -14.04 -5.89 17.79
CA LEU A 459 -15.23 -5.06 17.95
C LEU A 459 -14.96 -3.60 17.57
N ALA A 460 -13.78 -3.07 17.86
CA ALA A 460 -13.38 -1.73 17.43
C ALA A 460 -13.41 -1.62 15.91
N ALA A 461 -12.85 -2.61 15.20
CA ALA A 461 -12.87 -2.64 13.74
C ALA A 461 -14.31 -2.79 13.18
N GLU A 462 -15.11 -3.71 13.74
CA GLU A 462 -16.49 -3.97 13.30
C GLU A 462 -17.39 -2.73 13.43
N TYR A 463 -17.26 -2.00 14.54
CA TYR A 463 -18.06 -0.80 14.81
C TYR A 463 -17.43 0.50 14.30
N GLY A 464 -16.29 0.43 13.61
CA GLY A 464 -15.57 1.63 13.15
C GLY A 464 -15.19 2.59 14.28
N THR A 465 -14.76 2.03 15.42
CA THR A 465 -14.37 2.78 16.63
C THR A 465 -12.95 2.41 17.07
N THR A 466 -12.47 2.98 18.18
CA THR A 466 -11.16 2.66 18.78
C THR A 466 -11.31 1.74 20.00
N PRO A 467 -10.25 1.04 20.44
CA PRO A 467 -10.29 0.29 21.70
C PRO A 467 -10.70 1.16 22.91
N ALA A 468 -10.26 2.42 22.95
CA ALA A 468 -10.70 3.38 23.95
C ALA A 468 -12.22 3.68 23.84
N GLY A 469 -12.75 3.73 22.62
CA GLY A 469 -14.19 3.85 22.37
C GLY A 469 -14.99 2.65 22.89
N VAL A 470 -14.48 1.41 22.70
CA VAL A 470 -15.08 0.19 23.28
C VAL A 470 -15.06 0.24 24.81
N GLN A 471 -13.93 0.61 25.42
CA GLN A 471 -13.83 0.78 26.87
C GLN A 471 -14.82 1.83 27.39
N ALA A 472 -14.97 2.97 26.69
CA ALA A 472 -15.92 4.01 27.08
C ALA A 472 -17.38 3.54 26.99
N ALA A 473 -17.72 2.75 25.96
CA ALA A 473 -19.05 2.16 25.82
C ALA A 473 -19.36 1.17 26.96
N LEU A 474 -18.38 0.35 27.34
CA LEU A 474 -18.50 -0.56 28.50
C LEU A 474 -18.65 0.23 29.81
N ALA A 475 -17.84 1.26 30.03
CA ALA A 475 -17.89 2.09 31.24
C ALA A 475 -19.25 2.79 31.45
N ARG A 476 -19.94 3.17 30.37
CA ARG A 476 -21.31 3.72 30.44
C ARG A 476 -22.36 2.70 30.92
N ARG A 477 -22.06 1.41 30.89
CA ARG A 477 -22.98 0.32 31.24
C ARG A 477 -22.70 -0.30 32.61
N GLY A 478 -21.53 -0.06 33.18
CA GLY A 478 -21.13 -0.57 34.48
C GLY A 478 -19.62 -0.43 34.71
N GLU A 479 -19.15 -0.93 35.84
CA GLU A 479 -17.72 -0.89 36.16
C GLU A 479 -16.91 -1.83 35.25
N PRO A 480 -15.82 -1.36 34.60
CA PRO A 480 -14.95 -2.18 33.76
C PRO A 480 -14.49 -3.50 34.42
N ALA A 481 -14.34 -3.51 35.75
CA ALA A 481 -13.97 -4.67 36.53
C ALA A 481 -14.98 -5.84 36.41
N ALA A 482 -16.27 -5.55 36.26
CA ALA A 482 -17.30 -6.59 36.10
C ALA A 482 -17.13 -7.36 34.78
N TYR A 483 -16.67 -6.68 33.72
CA TYR A 483 -16.43 -7.30 32.42
C TYR A 483 -15.18 -8.18 32.40
N ALA A 484 -14.19 -7.86 33.23
CA ALA A 484 -12.95 -8.61 33.32
C ALA A 484 -13.12 -10.03 33.88
N ALA A 485 -14.21 -10.31 34.60
CA ALA A 485 -14.49 -11.65 35.11
C ALA A 485 -15.18 -12.57 34.08
N LEU A 486 -15.63 -12.00 32.94
CA LEU A 486 -16.38 -12.75 31.94
C LEU A 486 -15.49 -13.71 31.15
N SER A 487 -16.07 -14.82 30.69
CA SER A 487 -15.44 -15.63 29.66
C SER A 487 -15.33 -14.83 28.35
N PRO A 488 -14.39 -15.14 27.44
CA PRO A 488 -14.26 -14.41 26.17
C PRO A 488 -15.57 -14.25 25.40
N ALA A 489 -16.35 -15.33 25.26
CA ALA A 489 -17.64 -15.31 24.57
C ALA A 489 -18.71 -14.49 25.32
N ALA A 490 -18.69 -14.48 26.65
CA ALA A 490 -19.60 -13.66 27.44
C ALA A 490 -19.22 -12.18 27.37
N PHE A 491 -17.92 -11.86 27.40
CA PHE A 491 -17.39 -10.52 27.21
C PHE A 491 -17.79 -9.97 25.85
N GLU A 492 -17.53 -10.71 24.77
CA GLU A 492 -17.83 -10.29 23.39
C GLU A 492 -19.31 -9.95 23.22
N ARG A 493 -20.22 -10.81 23.69
CA ARG A 493 -21.67 -10.55 23.66
C ARG A 493 -22.07 -9.29 24.43
N GLN A 494 -21.46 -9.04 25.59
CA GLN A 494 -21.77 -7.86 26.41
C GLN A 494 -21.19 -6.57 25.82
N ALA A 495 -19.99 -6.64 25.24
CA ALA A 495 -19.32 -5.53 24.58
C ALA A 495 -20.02 -5.14 23.27
N ASP A 496 -20.41 -6.13 22.45
CA ASP A 496 -21.26 -5.94 21.27
C ASP A 496 -22.57 -5.22 21.67
N LEU A 497 -23.28 -5.73 22.67
CA LEU A 497 -24.52 -5.09 23.15
C LEU A 497 -24.29 -3.66 23.65
N ALA A 498 -23.18 -3.39 24.34
CA ALA A 498 -22.82 -2.05 24.80
C ALA A 498 -22.56 -1.10 23.62
N LEU A 499 -21.84 -1.56 22.60
CA LEU A 499 -21.55 -0.80 21.38
C LEU A 499 -22.81 -0.53 20.55
N ARG A 500 -23.69 -1.52 20.36
CA ARG A 500 -24.99 -1.33 19.69
C ARG A 500 -25.84 -0.28 20.38
N ARG A 501 -25.94 -0.35 21.71
CA ARG A 501 -26.65 0.66 22.53
C ARG A 501 -26.09 2.04 22.32
N ASP A 502 -24.78 2.17 22.39
CA ASP A 502 -24.08 3.44 22.26
C ASP A 502 -24.23 4.05 20.86
N ALA A 503 -24.17 3.21 19.82
CA ALA A 503 -24.41 3.61 18.44
C ALA A 503 -25.85 4.10 18.23
N LEU A 504 -26.85 3.37 18.75
CA LEU A 504 -28.26 3.75 18.68
C LEU A 504 -28.53 5.04 19.46
N ALA A 505 -27.97 5.19 20.66
CA ALA A 505 -28.10 6.39 21.48
C ALA A 505 -27.51 7.62 20.78
N ARG A 506 -26.30 7.52 20.20
CA ARG A 506 -25.70 8.61 19.42
C ARG A 506 -26.54 9.00 18.23
N ALA A 507 -27.10 8.01 17.53
CA ALA A 507 -27.90 8.28 16.34
C ALA A 507 -29.16 9.10 16.63
N VAL A 508 -29.80 8.88 17.78
CA VAL A 508 -31.02 9.59 18.16
C VAL A 508 -30.76 10.82 19.03
N ALA A 509 -29.53 11.03 19.50
CA ALA A 509 -29.18 12.15 20.38
C ALA A 509 -29.40 13.52 19.70
N GLY A 510 -29.23 13.60 18.38
CA GLY A 510 -29.45 14.82 17.60
C GLY A 510 -30.90 15.04 17.18
N TYR A 511 -31.83 14.13 17.47
CA TYR A 511 -33.21 14.24 17.03
C TYR A 511 -34.02 15.17 17.95
N PRO A 512 -34.96 15.96 17.40
CA PRO A 512 -35.69 16.98 18.14
C PRO A 512 -36.52 16.42 19.30
N GLN A 513 -36.80 17.25 20.30
CA GLN A 513 -37.63 16.91 21.47
C GLN A 513 -39.12 17.06 21.13
N ASN A 514 -39.61 16.20 20.23
CA ASN A 514 -41.01 16.14 19.80
C ASN A 514 -41.44 14.68 19.57
N SER A 515 -42.69 14.46 19.16
CA SER A 515 -43.25 13.12 18.96
C SER A 515 -42.45 12.25 17.98
N ALA A 516 -41.87 12.83 16.93
CA ALA A 516 -41.07 12.09 15.95
C ALA A 516 -39.72 11.67 16.54
N GLY A 517 -38.99 12.60 17.14
CA GLY A 517 -37.73 12.29 17.82
C GLY A 517 -37.93 11.31 18.99
N ASP A 518 -39.03 11.43 19.72
CA ASP A 518 -39.39 10.51 20.81
C ASP A 518 -39.72 9.11 20.31
N LEU A 519 -40.40 8.98 19.17
CA LEU A 519 -40.62 7.69 18.53
C LEU A 519 -39.27 7.04 18.18
N MET A 520 -38.36 7.78 17.55
CA MET A 520 -37.04 7.26 17.18
C MET A 520 -36.20 6.87 18.42
N ARG A 521 -36.25 7.65 19.50
CA ARG A 521 -35.63 7.29 20.79
C ARG A 521 -36.21 5.99 21.35
N ARG A 522 -37.54 5.84 21.36
CA ARG A 522 -38.21 4.59 21.79
C ARG A 522 -37.85 3.39 20.91
N ILE A 523 -37.71 3.57 19.60
CA ILE A 523 -37.24 2.53 18.67
C ILE A 523 -35.82 2.11 19.06
N ALA A 524 -34.90 3.07 19.20
CA ALA A 524 -33.53 2.83 19.62
C ALA A 524 -33.44 2.08 20.96
N ASP A 525 -34.18 2.54 21.97
CA ASP A 525 -34.22 1.90 23.29
C ASP A 525 -34.76 0.46 23.17
N ALA A 526 -35.89 0.29 22.50
CA ALA A 526 -36.53 -1.00 22.32
C ALA A 526 -35.62 -2.01 21.61
N MET A 527 -34.85 -1.60 20.60
CA MET A 527 -33.88 -2.47 19.90
C MET A 527 -32.79 -3.01 20.83
N THR A 528 -32.53 -2.35 21.96
CA THR A 528 -31.44 -2.71 22.86
C THR A 528 -31.86 -3.57 24.05
N VAL A 529 -33.16 -3.76 24.27
CA VAL A 529 -33.69 -4.56 25.38
C VAL A 529 -34.01 -5.96 24.87
N ARG A 530 -33.21 -6.98 25.20
CA ARG A 530 -33.58 -8.40 24.97
C ARG A 530 -34.64 -8.83 25.98
N ALA A 531 -35.88 -8.36 25.80
CA ALA A 531 -37.04 -8.84 26.56
C ALA A 531 -38.10 -9.25 25.55
N GLY A 532 -38.28 -10.56 25.40
CA GLY A 532 -39.25 -11.16 24.50
C GLY A 532 -39.40 -12.65 24.78
N LYS A 533 -40.61 -13.18 24.60
CA LYS A 533 -40.94 -14.61 24.73
C LYS A 533 -41.10 -15.29 23.37
N SER A 534 -41.25 -14.53 22.28
CA SER A 534 -41.41 -15.08 20.93
C SER A 534 -40.06 -15.40 20.28
N VAL A 535 -40.04 -16.41 19.41
CA VAL A 535 -38.85 -16.77 18.61
C VAL A 535 -38.47 -15.63 17.66
N GLU A 536 -39.46 -14.89 17.13
CA GLU A 536 -39.18 -13.68 16.33
C GLU A 536 -38.52 -12.57 17.14
N GLU A 537 -38.87 -12.40 18.42
CA GLU A 537 -38.31 -11.36 19.30
C GLU A 537 -36.84 -11.59 19.67
N VAL A 538 -36.40 -12.85 19.70
CA VAL A 538 -35.02 -13.24 20.06
C VAL A 538 -34.10 -13.26 18.85
N ALA A 539 -34.63 -13.59 17.67
CA ALA A 539 -33.84 -13.80 16.46
C ALA A 539 -33.64 -12.56 15.58
N ARG A 540 -34.41 -11.48 15.80
CA ARG A 540 -34.45 -10.32 14.89
C ARG A 540 -33.76 -9.08 15.47
N ASP A 541 -32.98 -8.39 14.63
CA ASP A 541 -32.27 -7.15 14.97
C ASP A 541 -33.15 -5.88 15.01
N GLY A 542 -34.47 -6.00 14.77
CA GLY A 542 -35.42 -4.88 14.68
C GLY A 542 -36.49 -4.85 15.77
N VAL A 543 -37.42 -3.90 15.64
CA VAL A 543 -38.59 -3.74 16.52
C VAL A 543 -39.84 -3.43 15.72
N PHE A 544 -41.01 -3.61 16.32
CA PHE A 544 -42.27 -3.25 15.68
C PHE A 544 -42.70 -1.84 16.06
N VAL A 545 -43.16 -1.09 15.07
CA VAL A 545 -43.76 0.23 15.24
C VAL A 545 -45.24 0.11 14.91
N TYR A 546 -46.08 0.34 15.91
CA TYR A 546 -47.52 0.33 15.76
C TYR A 546 -48.00 1.75 15.48
N ALA A 547 -48.68 1.93 14.38
CA ALA A 547 -49.08 3.24 13.89
C ALA A 547 -50.56 3.28 13.54
N ASP A 548 -51.21 4.35 13.96
CA ASP A 548 -52.58 4.68 13.60
C ASP A 548 -52.61 5.90 12.69
N PHE A 549 -53.47 5.84 11.67
CA PHE A 549 -53.58 6.88 10.67
C PHE A 549 -55.02 7.36 10.54
N SER A 550 -55.18 8.68 10.31
CA SER A 550 -56.40 9.25 9.75
C SER A 550 -56.13 9.63 8.30
N GLY A 551 -56.59 8.79 7.37
CA GLY A 551 -56.12 8.84 5.98
C GLY A 551 -54.63 8.49 5.89
N LEU A 552 -53.80 9.43 5.44
CA LEU A 552 -52.32 9.31 5.43
C LEU A 552 -51.64 10.18 6.50
N SER A 553 -52.41 10.73 7.45
CA SER A 553 -51.87 11.51 8.56
C SER A 553 -51.68 10.60 9.78
N LEU A 554 -50.44 10.45 10.24
CA LEU A 554 -50.12 9.68 11.44
C LEU A 554 -50.71 10.37 12.68
N THR A 555 -51.58 9.69 13.41
CA THR A 555 -52.23 10.22 14.62
C THR A 555 -51.60 9.69 15.91
N HIS A 556 -51.11 8.46 15.88
CA HIS A 556 -50.45 7.83 17.00
C HIS A 556 -49.38 6.86 16.52
N ALA A 557 -48.26 6.80 17.25
CA ALA A 557 -47.22 5.80 17.02
C ALA A 557 -46.61 5.35 18.35
N SER A 558 -46.46 4.03 18.50
CA SER A 558 -45.82 3.39 19.64
C SER A 558 -44.87 2.29 19.17
N VAL A 559 -44.05 1.78 20.08
CA VAL A 559 -43.04 0.76 19.80
C VAL A 559 -43.29 -0.45 20.67
N GLY A 560 -43.08 -1.64 20.12
CA GLY A 560 -43.07 -2.87 20.90
C GLY A 560 -42.39 -4.00 20.14
N ARG A 561 -42.52 -5.20 20.70
CA ARG A 561 -41.80 -6.38 20.23
C ARG A 561 -42.72 -7.52 19.80
N ASP A 562 -44.00 -7.45 20.15
CA ASP A 562 -45.01 -8.44 19.79
C ASP A 562 -45.94 -7.90 18.68
N PRO A 563 -45.84 -8.39 17.44
CA PRO A 563 -46.68 -7.89 16.36
C PRO A 563 -48.18 -8.21 16.53
N ASP A 564 -48.55 -9.07 17.48
CA ASP A 564 -49.93 -9.52 17.72
C ASP A 564 -50.72 -8.64 18.71
N VAL A 565 -50.13 -7.53 19.17
CA VAL A 565 -50.87 -6.52 19.95
C VAL A 565 -51.92 -5.85 19.06
N ARG A 566 -53.19 -6.23 19.28
CA ARG A 566 -54.32 -6.07 18.33
C ARG A 566 -54.88 -4.64 18.13
N SER A 567 -54.22 -3.59 18.64
CA SER A 567 -54.84 -2.26 18.70
C SER A 567 -54.54 -1.33 17.51
N ALA A 568 -53.44 -1.54 16.78
CA ALA A 568 -53.02 -0.58 15.74
C ALA A 568 -53.50 -0.92 14.33
N GLN A 569 -53.70 0.12 13.52
CA GLN A 569 -54.10 0.01 12.12
C GLN A 569 -53.03 -0.65 11.25
N ILE A 570 -51.77 -0.23 11.37
CA ILE A 570 -50.63 -0.79 10.66
C ILE A 570 -49.46 -1.05 11.61
N VAL A 571 -48.74 -2.13 11.35
CA VAL A 571 -47.50 -2.49 12.03
C VAL A 571 -46.38 -2.41 11.01
N PHE A 572 -45.34 -1.65 11.34
CA PHE A 572 -44.09 -1.62 10.60
C PHE A 572 -43.03 -2.41 11.36
N TYR A 573 -42.10 -3.01 10.62
CA TYR A 573 -40.87 -3.56 11.17
C TYR A 573 -39.74 -2.56 10.93
N ALA A 574 -39.20 -2.00 12.01
CA ALA A 574 -38.14 -1.02 11.99
C ALA A 574 -36.79 -1.68 12.24
N THR A 575 -35.83 -1.43 11.34
CA THR A 575 -34.44 -1.87 11.46
C THR A 575 -33.49 -0.72 11.24
N ARG A 576 -32.22 -0.92 11.60
CA ARG A 576 -31.14 0.02 11.26
C ARG A 576 -30.07 -0.68 10.43
N HIS A 577 -29.84 -0.21 9.22
CA HIS A 577 -28.87 -0.76 8.27
C HIS A 577 -28.00 0.37 7.70
N ASP A 578 -26.68 0.20 7.68
CA ASP A 578 -25.71 1.21 7.22
C ASP A 578 -25.92 2.60 7.85
N GLY A 579 -26.27 2.63 9.13
CA GLY A 579 -26.53 3.88 9.84
C GLY A 579 -27.87 4.56 9.49
N ARG A 580 -28.72 3.96 8.67
CA ARG A 580 -30.07 4.45 8.32
C ARG A 580 -31.18 3.59 8.90
N TRP A 581 -32.30 4.21 9.21
CA TRP A 581 -33.53 3.58 9.64
C TRP A 581 -34.31 3.10 8.42
N ARG A 582 -34.70 1.84 8.43
CA ARG A 582 -35.55 1.24 7.41
C ARG A 582 -36.86 0.81 8.06
N PHE A 583 -37.97 1.16 7.42
CA PHE A 583 -39.32 0.79 7.85
C PHE A 583 -39.98 -0.06 6.77
N ASP A 584 -40.16 -1.34 7.06
CA ASP A 584 -40.90 -2.24 6.17
C ASP A 584 -42.34 -2.40 6.66
N GLY A 585 -43.30 -2.39 5.75
CA GLY A 585 -44.67 -2.80 6.07
C GLY A 585 -44.67 -4.25 6.55
N TYR A 586 -45.23 -4.51 7.73
CA TYR A 586 -45.28 -5.86 8.30
C TYR A 586 -46.70 -6.44 8.25
N ARG A 587 -47.70 -5.67 8.72
CA ARG A 587 -49.09 -6.13 8.79
C ARG A 587 -50.06 -4.96 8.79
N GLN A 588 -51.14 -5.08 8.00
CA GLN A 588 -52.32 -4.23 8.14
C GLN A 588 -53.41 -5.00 8.90
N ASN A 589 -53.80 -4.52 10.08
CA ASN A 589 -54.88 -5.14 10.86
C ASN A 589 -56.27 -4.74 10.35
N ARG A 590 -56.36 -3.63 9.61
CA ARG A 590 -57.58 -3.14 8.96
C ARG A 590 -57.26 -2.76 7.51
N PRO A 591 -57.60 -3.60 6.52
CA PRO A 591 -57.36 -3.27 5.12
C PRO A 591 -58.14 -2.01 4.74
N GLN A 592 -57.46 -0.95 4.30
CA GLN A 592 -58.09 0.31 3.87
C GLN A 592 -57.94 0.58 2.37
N GLY A 593 -57.63 -0.45 1.57
CA GLY A 593 -57.47 -0.33 0.12
C GLY A 593 -56.22 0.43 -0.33
N ARG A 594 -55.26 0.70 0.57
CA ARG A 594 -53.96 1.34 0.29
C ARG A 594 -52.83 0.35 0.51
N GLY A 595 -51.77 0.47 -0.29
CA GLY A 595 -50.60 -0.40 -0.19
C GLY A 595 -49.70 -0.01 0.99
N ASP A 596 -48.87 -0.95 1.46
CA ASP A 596 -47.89 -0.68 2.52
C ASP A 596 -46.94 0.46 2.17
N ALA A 597 -46.59 0.59 0.88
CA ALA A 597 -45.76 1.69 0.37
C ALA A 597 -46.35 3.08 0.66
N ASP A 598 -47.68 3.24 0.60
CA ASP A 598 -48.33 4.52 0.88
C ASP A 598 -48.15 4.92 2.34
N TYR A 599 -48.27 3.94 3.25
CA TYR A 599 -48.13 4.16 4.69
C TYR A 599 -46.67 4.31 5.12
N VAL A 600 -45.74 3.59 4.50
CA VAL A 600 -44.30 3.79 4.71
C VAL A 600 -43.92 5.21 4.30
N ALA A 601 -44.33 5.65 3.11
CA ALA A 601 -44.07 7.03 2.65
C ALA A 601 -44.76 8.08 3.53
N ALA A 602 -45.93 7.77 4.11
CA ALA A 602 -46.59 8.66 5.07
C ALA A 602 -45.84 8.77 6.39
N LEU A 603 -45.35 7.64 6.94
CA LEU A 603 -44.52 7.62 8.13
C LEU A 603 -43.20 8.39 7.90
N GLU A 604 -42.55 8.18 6.76
CA GLU A 604 -41.31 8.87 6.39
C GLU A 604 -41.53 10.39 6.33
N ARG A 605 -42.56 10.86 5.60
CA ARG A 605 -42.90 12.29 5.55
C ARG A 605 -43.17 12.86 6.93
N TRP A 606 -43.86 12.13 7.79
CA TRP A 606 -44.13 12.56 9.17
C TRP A 606 -42.85 12.67 10.00
N LEU A 607 -41.94 11.70 9.89
CA LEU A 607 -40.63 11.74 10.57
C LEU A 607 -39.79 12.93 10.10
N VAL A 608 -39.72 13.17 8.78
CA VAL A 608 -38.98 14.29 8.19
C VAL A 608 -39.59 15.64 8.60
N ALA A 609 -40.92 15.78 8.54
CA ALA A 609 -41.60 16.97 9.00
C ALA A 609 -41.39 17.21 10.51
N GLY A 610 -41.25 16.13 11.28
CA GLY A 610 -40.86 16.15 12.68
C GLY A 610 -39.38 16.44 12.93
N GLY A 611 -38.56 16.68 11.90
CA GLY A 611 -37.15 17.06 12.01
C GLY A 611 -36.15 15.89 12.11
N VAL A 612 -36.58 14.65 11.81
CA VAL A 612 -35.65 13.53 11.58
C VAL A 612 -35.00 13.72 10.22
N PRO A 613 -33.66 13.72 10.10
CA PRO A 613 -32.99 13.92 8.80
C PRO A 613 -33.40 12.88 7.78
N ALA A 614 -33.84 13.30 6.58
CA ALA A 614 -34.22 12.37 5.51
C ALA A 614 -33.08 11.41 5.12
N ARG A 615 -31.82 11.87 5.21
CA ARG A 615 -30.63 11.03 4.96
C ARG A 615 -30.47 9.85 5.93
N ASP A 616 -31.13 9.91 7.08
CA ASP A 616 -31.12 8.85 8.08
C ASP A 616 -32.25 7.84 7.83
N LEU A 617 -33.12 8.04 6.83
CA LEU A 617 -34.22 7.14 6.48
C LEU A 617 -33.90 6.41 5.17
N LYS A 618 -34.43 5.19 5.00
CA LYS A 618 -34.25 4.34 3.82
C LYS A 618 -35.56 3.70 3.39
#